data_AF-A0A660MKQ6-F1
#
_entry.id   AF-A0A660MKQ6-F1
#
_cell.length_a   1.000
_cell.length_b   1.000
_cell.length_c   1.000
_cell.angle_alpha   90.00
_cell.angle_beta   90.00
_cell.angle_gamma   90.00
#
_symmetry.space_group_name_H-M   'P 1'
#
loop_
_entity.id
_entity.type
_entity.pdbx_description
1 polymer ?
#
loop_
_entity_poly.entity_id
_entity_poly.type
_entity_poly.pdbx_seq_one_letter_code
_entity_poly.pdbx_strand_id
1 'polypeptide(L)'
;LERIGPDTFAAWLEQHGLHLTTLRNSPPNLTLALGGVGIRATELAALYRQLANCTYRPEKPAPLASQRACLQTSQILQTVGDSSGPLKYGAEPVALKTGTAYGWRDLWAIAYSRDYTILLWGGRADGGYNDQRASAEALIPIIRQITATLPDPPREYRAPQAAWDTRENTIAPPPAPALRITAPADHATIENRGQAITLQTDGGVPPYTWLANRQLLRQSHSPQTLWQPPGDGDYDLDVSDQRGNHARIHIRLQTPPEKPAATVRLQTRGG
;
A
#
# COMPACT_ATOMS: atom_id res chain seq x y z
N LEU A 1 -3.03 7.44 0.61
CA LEU A 1 -2.05 6.48 1.18
C LEU A 1 -1.47 6.97 2.50
N GLU A 2 -1.09 8.24 2.63
CA GLU A 2 -0.60 8.82 3.90
C GLU A 2 -1.47 8.53 5.13
N ARG A 3 -2.81 8.53 4.97
CA ARG A 3 -3.75 8.21 6.06
C ARG A 3 -3.88 6.72 6.39
N ILE A 4 -3.61 5.82 5.44
CA ILE A 4 -3.81 4.36 5.59
C ILE A 4 -2.51 3.67 6.01
N GLY A 5 -1.36 4.24 5.62
CA GLY A 5 -0.05 3.65 5.78
C GLY A 5 0.35 2.77 4.57
N PRO A 6 1.57 2.90 4.06
CA PRO A 6 2.05 2.09 2.94
C PRO A 6 2.18 0.60 3.31
N ASP A 7 2.58 0.27 4.53
CA ASP A 7 2.70 -1.12 4.99
C ASP A 7 1.33 -1.81 5.08
N THR A 8 0.33 -1.13 5.66
CA THR A 8 -1.05 -1.61 5.74
C THR A 8 -1.61 -1.91 4.34
N PHE A 9 -1.37 -1.00 3.40
CA PHE A 9 -1.85 -1.17 2.03
C PHE A 9 -1.11 -2.29 1.28
N ALA A 10 0.20 -2.39 1.45
CA ALA A 10 0.99 -3.48 0.88
C ALA A 10 0.53 -4.85 1.40
N ALA A 11 0.40 -4.99 2.72
CA ALA A 11 -0.09 -6.22 3.35
C ALA A 11 -1.49 -6.60 2.85
N TRP A 12 -2.39 -5.62 2.68
CA TRP A 12 -3.72 -5.87 2.13
C TRP A 12 -3.65 -6.38 0.67
N LEU A 13 -2.80 -5.81 -0.18
CA LEU A 13 -2.63 -6.27 -1.56
C LEU A 13 -2.08 -7.70 -1.62
N GLU A 14 -1.08 -8.02 -0.80
CA GLU A 14 -0.46 -9.35 -0.74
C GLU A 14 -1.43 -10.40 -0.20
N GLN A 15 -2.22 -10.08 0.83
CA GLN A 15 -3.30 -10.94 1.34
C GLN A 15 -4.34 -11.27 0.26
N HIS A 16 -4.53 -10.40 -0.73
CA HIS A 16 -5.43 -10.61 -1.87
C HIS A 16 -4.73 -11.18 -3.11
N GLY A 17 -3.49 -11.64 -2.95
CA GLY A 17 -2.73 -12.38 -3.96
C GLY A 17 -1.94 -11.51 -4.93
N LEU A 18 -1.82 -10.19 -4.69
CA LEU A 18 -0.95 -9.31 -5.46
C LEU A 18 0.39 -9.11 -4.73
N HIS A 19 1.39 -9.91 -5.09
CA HIS A 19 2.71 -9.83 -4.50
C HIS A 19 3.49 -8.63 -5.04
N LEU A 20 4.09 -7.84 -4.15
CA LEU A 20 4.81 -6.63 -4.51
C LEU A 20 6.31 -6.89 -4.56
N THR A 21 6.95 -6.49 -5.66
CA THR A 21 8.41 -6.52 -5.79
C THR A 21 8.95 -5.11 -5.64
N THR A 22 9.77 -4.86 -4.61
CA THR A 22 10.41 -3.57 -4.37
C THR A 22 11.90 -3.61 -4.73
N LEU A 23 12.48 -2.45 -5.03
CA LEU A 23 13.92 -2.36 -5.31
C LEU A 23 14.71 -2.77 -4.07
N ARG A 24 15.58 -3.78 -4.22
CA ARG A 24 16.45 -4.30 -3.14
C ARG A 24 15.69 -4.71 -1.87
N ASN A 25 14.44 -5.17 -2.00
CA ASN A 25 13.58 -5.53 -0.86
C ASN A 25 13.38 -4.36 0.12
N SER A 26 13.36 -3.12 -0.39
CA SER A 26 13.09 -1.93 0.42
C SER A 26 11.66 -1.98 0.98
N PRO A 27 11.41 -1.42 2.18
CA PRO A 27 10.07 -1.42 2.76
C PRO A 27 9.08 -0.61 1.90
N PRO A 28 7.77 -0.95 1.94
CA PRO A 28 6.72 -0.15 1.31
C PRO A 28 6.80 1.32 1.71
N ASN A 29 6.55 2.21 0.75
CA ASN A 29 6.55 3.65 0.99
C ASN A 29 5.49 4.34 0.12
N LEU A 30 5.39 5.67 0.19
CA LEU A 30 4.33 6.43 -0.49
C LEU A 30 4.32 6.27 -2.02
N THR A 31 5.43 5.87 -2.64
CA THR A 31 5.50 5.60 -4.08
C THR A 31 4.61 4.43 -4.51
N LEU A 32 4.19 3.57 -3.58
CA LEU A 32 3.21 2.51 -3.83
C LEU A 32 1.89 3.08 -4.38
N ALA A 33 1.46 4.27 -3.93
CA ALA A 33 0.26 4.94 -4.44
C ALA A 33 0.34 5.29 -5.93
N LEU A 34 1.57 5.42 -6.45
CA LEU A 34 1.85 5.78 -7.84
C LEU A 34 2.29 4.57 -8.69
N GLY A 35 2.28 3.36 -8.11
CA GLY A 35 2.73 2.15 -8.80
C GLY A 35 4.25 1.99 -8.85
N GLY A 36 4.99 2.53 -7.88
CA GLY A 36 6.45 2.40 -7.76
C GLY A 36 6.97 0.99 -7.39
N VAL A 37 6.21 -0.06 -7.69
CA VAL A 37 6.50 -1.46 -7.33
C VAL A 37 6.31 -2.36 -8.55
N GLY A 38 7.06 -3.44 -8.61
CA GLY A 38 6.85 -4.52 -9.58
C GLY A 38 5.71 -5.43 -9.14
N ILE A 39 4.94 -5.92 -10.10
CA ILE A 39 3.82 -6.86 -9.91
C ILE A 39 3.78 -7.85 -11.08
N ARG A 40 3.18 -9.03 -10.88
CA ARG A 40 2.91 -9.96 -11.99
C ARG A 40 1.58 -9.62 -12.65
N ALA A 41 1.56 -9.58 -13.99
CA ALA A 41 0.35 -9.30 -14.76
C ALA A 41 -0.79 -10.28 -14.41
N THR A 42 -0.49 -11.57 -14.26
CA THR A 42 -1.48 -12.60 -13.92
C THR A 42 -2.12 -12.37 -12.54
N GLU A 43 -1.36 -11.86 -11.56
CA GLU A 43 -1.86 -11.54 -10.22
C GLU A 43 -2.72 -10.28 -10.23
N LEU A 44 -2.32 -9.27 -11.00
CA LEU A 44 -3.12 -8.07 -11.21
C LEU A 44 -4.47 -8.42 -11.88
N ALA A 45 -4.46 -9.29 -12.90
CA ALA A 45 -5.66 -9.80 -13.55
C ALA A 45 -6.56 -10.55 -12.55
N ALA A 46 -5.97 -11.38 -11.68
CA ALA A 46 -6.72 -12.08 -10.64
C ALA A 46 -7.36 -11.12 -9.63
N LEU A 47 -6.66 -10.06 -9.19
CA LEU A 47 -7.19 -9.06 -8.28
C LEU A 47 -8.37 -8.30 -8.88
N TYR A 48 -8.27 -7.88 -10.15
CA TYR A 48 -9.39 -7.21 -10.84
C TYR A 48 -10.56 -8.14 -11.12
N ARG A 49 -10.31 -9.45 -11.33
CA ARG A 49 -11.38 -10.45 -11.38
C ARG A 49 -12.09 -10.59 -10.03
N GLN A 50 -11.37 -10.50 -8.91
CA GLN A 50 -11.99 -10.45 -7.58
C GLN A 50 -12.87 -9.20 -7.43
N LEU A 51 -12.40 -8.04 -7.93
CA LEU A 51 -13.20 -6.81 -7.95
C LEU A 51 -14.48 -6.96 -8.80
N ALA A 52 -14.37 -7.54 -10.00
CA ALA A 52 -15.52 -7.81 -10.86
C ALA A 52 -16.55 -8.73 -10.16
N ASN A 53 -16.10 -9.83 -9.54
CA ASN A 53 -16.99 -10.71 -8.79
C ASN A 53 -17.63 -9.98 -7.58
N CYS A 54 -16.84 -9.20 -6.83
CA CYS A 54 -17.34 -8.41 -5.70
C CYS A 54 -18.41 -7.38 -6.11
N THR A 55 -18.36 -6.86 -7.34
CA THR A 55 -19.35 -5.91 -7.87
C THR A 55 -20.60 -6.60 -8.41
N TYR A 56 -20.43 -7.64 -9.23
CA TYR A 56 -21.52 -8.20 -10.03
C TYR A 56 -22.11 -9.51 -9.49
N ARG A 57 -21.43 -10.15 -8.53
CA ARG A 57 -21.79 -11.47 -8.00
C ARG A 57 -21.82 -11.46 -6.47
N PRO A 58 -22.74 -10.69 -5.84
CA PRO A 58 -22.83 -10.60 -4.39
C PRO A 58 -23.13 -11.94 -3.70
N GLU A 59 -23.68 -12.90 -4.42
CA GLU A 59 -23.90 -14.26 -3.95
C GLU A 59 -22.60 -15.04 -3.77
N LYS A 60 -21.49 -14.61 -4.38
CA LYS A 60 -20.19 -15.23 -4.21
C LYS A 60 -19.45 -14.56 -3.05
N PRO A 61 -18.88 -15.34 -2.11
CA PRO A 61 -17.99 -14.78 -1.11
C PRO A 61 -16.74 -14.22 -1.82
N ALA A 62 -16.70 -12.90 -2.00
CA ALA A 62 -15.56 -12.17 -2.55
C ALA A 62 -14.92 -11.36 -1.41
N PRO A 63 -13.75 -11.77 -0.89
CA PRO A 63 -13.16 -11.16 0.31
C PRO A 63 -12.56 -9.76 0.08
N LEU A 64 -12.61 -9.22 -1.15
CA LEU A 64 -11.91 -8.00 -1.50
C LEU A 64 -12.38 -6.79 -0.67
N ALA A 65 -13.69 -6.53 -0.66
CA ALA A 65 -14.28 -5.46 0.14
C ALA A 65 -15.80 -5.69 0.26
N SER A 66 -16.49 -4.80 0.97
CA SER A 66 -17.97 -4.76 0.91
C SER A 66 -18.45 -4.55 -0.54
N GLN A 67 -19.57 -5.18 -0.91
CA GLN A 67 -20.18 -5.00 -2.23
C GLN A 67 -20.38 -3.51 -2.58
N ARG A 68 -20.74 -2.68 -1.60
CA ARG A 68 -20.88 -1.22 -1.77
C ARG A 68 -19.58 -0.57 -2.22
N ALA A 69 -18.46 -0.90 -1.57
CA ALA A 69 -17.15 -0.35 -1.93
C ALA A 69 -16.74 -0.80 -3.34
N CYS A 70 -16.91 -2.09 -3.65
CA CYS A 70 -16.63 -2.62 -4.98
C CYS A 70 -17.47 -1.94 -6.06
N LEU A 71 -18.78 -1.78 -5.84
CA LEU A 71 -19.68 -1.08 -6.75
C LEU A 71 -19.25 0.38 -6.99
N GLN A 72 -18.93 1.12 -5.93
CA GLN A 72 -18.47 2.51 -6.03
C GLN A 72 -17.16 2.62 -6.81
N THR A 73 -16.20 1.72 -6.54
CA THR A 73 -14.95 1.66 -7.29
C THR A 73 -15.21 1.33 -8.76
N SER A 74 -16.05 0.34 -9.06
CA SER A 74 -16.43 0.00 -10.44
C SER A 74 -17.09 1.17 -11.16
N GLN A 75 -18.00 1.91 -10.52
CA GLN A 75 -18.65 3.08 -11.11
C GLN A 75 -17.65 4.17 -11.50
N ILE A 76 -16.65 4.43 -10.65
CA ILE A 76 -15.56 5.38 -10.99
C ILE A 76 -14.75 4.86 -12.17
N LEU A 77 -14.39 3.57 -12.17
CA LEU A 77 -13.62 2.98 -13.26
C LEU A 77 -14.40 2.90 -14.58
N GLN A 78 -15.74 2.83 -14.53
CA GLN A 78 -16.63 2.85 -15.70
C GLN A 78 -16.74 4.23 -16.35
N THR A 79 -16.29 5.31 -15.70
CA THR A 79 -16.22 6.64 -16.34
C THR A 79 -14.98 6.83 -17.19
N VAL A 80 -14.00 5.91 -17.11
CA VAL A 80 -12.72 6.02 -17.81
C VAL A 80 -12.88 5.58 -19.27
N GLY A 81 -12.35 6.36 -20.20
CA GLY A 81 -12.41 6.11 -21.64
C GLY A 81 -11.45 6.99 -22.43
N ASP A 82 -11.66 7.07 -23.74
CA ASP A 82 -10.93 7.93 -24.67
C ASP A 82 -11.88 8.99 -25.28
N SER A 83 -11.48 9.63 -26.38
CA SER A 83 -12.31 10.60 -27.11
C SER A 83 -13.63 10.01 -27.65
N SER A 84 -13.74 8.67 -27.74
CA SER A 84 -14.98 7.97 -28.10
C SER A 84 -15.86 7.67 -26.88
N GLY A 85 -15.48 8.15 -25.71
CA GLY A 85 -16.18 7.97 -24.45
C GLY A 85 -15.82 6.66 -23.72
N PRO A 86 -16.55 6.33 -22.65
CA PRO A 86 -16.32 5.10 -21.88
C PRO A 86 -16.43 3.82 -22.71
N LEU A 87 -15.79 2.75 -22.23
CA LEU A 87 -15.84 1.44 -22.85
C LEU A 87 -17.16 0.72 -22.54
N LYS A 88 -17.60 -0.12 -23.48
CA LYS A 88 -18.79 -0.98 -23.35
C LYS A 88 -18.55 -2.37 -23.93
N TYR A 89 -19.29 -3.34 -23.41
CA TYR A 89 -19.46 -4.69 -23.93
C TYR A 89 -20.96 -4.92 -24.09
N GLY A 90 -21.47 -4.80 -25.31
CA GLY A 90 -22.90 -4.66 -25.55
C GLY A 90 -23.48 -3.43 -24.86
N ALA A 91 -24.56 -3.62 -24.09
CA ALA A 91 -25.16 -2.59 -23.26
C ALA A 91 -24.43 -2.35 -21.92
N GLU A 92 -23.53 -3.25 -21.51
CA GLU A 92 -22.84 -3.18 -20.22
C GLU A 92 -21.63 -2.22 -20.26
N PRO A 93 -21.50 -1.29 -19.29
CA PRO A 93 -20.30 -0.48 -19.11
C PRO A 93 -19.09 -1.34 -18.71
N VAL A 94 -17.94 -1.08 -19.33
CA VAL A 94 -16.68 -1.73 -18.99
C VAL A 94 -15.87 -0.82 -18.08
N ALA A 95 -15.52 -1.31 -16.89
CA ALA A 95 -14.62 -0.62 -15.98
C ALA A 95 -13.19 -0.67 -16.52
N LEU A 96 -12.45 0.44 -16.44
CA LEU A 96 -11.10 0.54 -17.01
C LEU A 96 -10.14 1.27 -16.06
N LYS A 97 -8.90 0.76 -15.98
CA LYS A 97 -7.76 1.49 -15.41
C LYS A 97 -6.56 1.41 -16.35
N THR A 98 -5.89 2.54 -16.53
CA THR A 98 -4.62 2.64 -17.26
C THR A 98 -3.46 2.99 -16.32
N GLY A 99 -2.23 2.67 -16.71
CA GLY A 99 -1.03 3.05 -15.97
C GLY A 99 0.19 3.12 -16.89
N THR A 100 0.93 4.23 -16.85
CA THR A 100 2.13 4.44 -17.68
C THR A 100 3.32 4.66 -16.75
N ALA A 101 4.34 3.80 -16.85
CA ALA A 101 5.56 3.97 -16.07
C ALA A 101 6.40 5.16 -16.58
N TYR A 102 7.27 5.69 -15.71
CA TYR A 102 8.19 6.78 -16.07
C TYR A 102 9.03 6.40 -17.31
N GLY A 103 9.18 7.35 -18.23
CA GLY A 103 9.87 7.12 -19.51
C GLY A 103 9.14 6.15 -20.44
N TRP A 104 7.83 5.93 -20.23
CA TRP A 104 6.99 5.05 -21.04
C TRP A 104 7.51 3.61 -21.13
N ARG A 105 8.24 3.13 -20.10
CA ARG A 105 8.84 1.78 -20.10
C ARG A 105 7.79 0.68 -20.16
N ASP A 106 6.72 0.88 -19.41
CA ASP A 106 5.60 -0.04 -19.27
C ASP A 106 4.30 0.70 -19.51
N LEU A 107 3.51 0.15 -20.42
CA LEU A 107 2.15 0.56 -20.70
C LEU A 107 1.20 -0.51 -20.16
N TRP A 108 0.31 -0.14 -19.26
CA TRP A 108 -0.67 -1.02 -18.66
C TRP A 108 -2.08 -0.53 -18.93
N ALA A 109 -2.97 -1.46 -19.27
CA ALA A 109 -4.39 -1.24 -19.24
C ALA A 109 -5.10 -2.51 -18.75
N ILE A 110 -6.01 -2.37 -17.79
CA ILE A 110 -6.84 -3.45 -17.31
C ILE A 110 -8.29 -3.03 -17.32
N ALA A 111 -9.13 -3.86 -17.92
CA ALA A 111 -10.55 -3.63 -18.08
C ALA A 111 -11.36 -4.85 -17.62
N TYR A 112 -12.57 -4.63 -17.14
CA TYR A 112 -13.47 -5.72 -16.80
C TYR A 112 -14.96 -5.37 -16.97
N SER A 113 -15.72 -6.41 -17.31
CA SER A 113 -17.18 -6.48 -17.20
C SER A 113 -17.55 -7.55 -16.16
N ARG A 114 -18.82 -7.91 -16.06
CA ARG A 114 -19.30 -9.07 -15.30
C ARG A 114 -18.61 -10.38 -15.68
N ASP A 115 -18.35 -10.58 -16.96
CA ASP A 115 -17.95 -11.88 -17.51
C ASP A 115 -16.50 -11.94 -17.96
N TYR A 116 -15.90 -10.79 -18.27
CA TYR A 116 -14.53 -10.73 -18.81
C TYR A 116 -13.62 -9.81 -17.98
N THR A 117 -12.35 -10.19 -17.89
CA THR A 117 -11.25 -9.34 -17.43
C THR A 117 -10.16 -9.38 -18.50
N ILE A 118 -9.79 -8.22 -19.02
CA ILE A 118 -8.81 -8.03 -20.08
C ILE A 118 -7.64 -7.25 -19.49
N LEU A 119 -6.42 -7.78 -19.59
CA LEU A 119 -5.20 -7.08 -19.22
C LEU A 119 -4.31 -7.00 -20.44
N LEU A 120 -3.89 -5.77 -20.78
CA LEU A 120 -2.86 -5.50 -21.77
C LEU A 120 -1.63 -4.90 -21.08
N TRP A 121 -0.47 -5.45 -21.41
CA TRP A 121 0.83 -4.86 -21.14
C TRP A 121 1.56 -4.65 -22.45
N GLY A 122 2.21 -3.49 -22.58
CA GLY A 122 3.12 -3.20 -23.69
C GLY A 122 4.38 -2.55 -23.13
N GLY A 123 5.53 -3.00 -23.60
CA GLY A 123 6.81 -2.48 -23.13
C GLY A 123 7.95 -3.17 -23.83
N ARG A 124 9.16 -2.67 -23.61
CA ARG A 124 10.36 -3.37 -24.07
C ARG A 124 10.74 -4.41 -23.05
N ALA A 125 11.07 -5.61 -23.50
CA ALA A 125 11.50 -6.70 -22.63
C ALA A 125 12.79 -6.37 -21.84
N ASP A 126 13.60 -5.42 -22.32
CA ASP A 126 14.81 -4.93 -21.64
C ASP A 126 14.55 -3.76 -20.66
N GLY A 127 13.30 -3.34 -20.49
CA GLY A 127 12.91 -2.22 -19.62
C GLY A 127 13.31 -0.84 -20.15
N GLY A 128 13.72 -0.74 -21.43
CA GLY A 128 14.01 0.53 -22.10
C GLY A 128 12.77 1.41 -22.31
N TYR A 129 13.00 2.67 -22.69
CA TYR A 129 11.92 3.61 -23.01
C TYR A 129 11.23 3.26 -24.35
N ASN A 130 9.94 3.59 -24.46
CA ASN A 130 9.16 3.45 -25.69
C ASN A 130 8.94 4.81 -26.39
N ASP A 131 8.07 4.81 -27.42
CA ASP A 131 7.71 5.87 -28.37
C ASP A 131 6.99 7.10 -27.77
N GLN A 132 7.20 7.40 -26.49
CA GLN A 132 6.58 8.51 -25.74
C GLN A 132 5.04 8.53 -25.74
N ARG A 133 4.38 7.42 -26.09
CA ARG A 133 2.92 7.31 -26.14
C ARG A 133 2.35 6.82 -24.82
N ALA A 134 1.36 7.52 -24.27
CA ALA A 134 0.71 7.12 -23.03
C ALA A 134 -0.13 5.83 -23.19
N SER A 135 -0.28 5.05 -22.12
CA SER A 135 -1.05 3.79 -22.14
C SER A 135 -2.50 3.98 -22.58
N ALA A 136 -3.10 5.13 -22.25
CA ALA A 136 -4.47 5.44 -22.67
C ALA A 136 -4.60 5.50 -24.19
N GLU A 137 -3.70 6.24 -24.85
CA GLU A 137 -3.65 6.36 -26.32
C GLU A 137 -3.30 5.04 -26.99
N ALA A 138 -2.39 4.27 -26.38
CA ALA A 138 -1.88 3.04 -26.94
C ALA A 138 -2.85 1.86 -26.83
N LEU A 139 -3.51 1.70 -25.67
CA LEU A 139 -4.15 0.44 -25.29
C LEU A 139 -5.68 0.52 -25.23
N ILE A 140 -6.28 1.70 -24.99
CA ILE A 140 -7.76 1.81 -24.95
C ILE A 140 -8.38 1.44 -26.30
N PRO A 141 -7.86 1.88 -27.47
CA PRO A 141 -8.41 1.46 -28.77
C PRO A 141 -8.36 -0.05 -28.98
N ILE A 142 -7.30 -0.72 -28.48
CA ILE A 142 -7.15 -2.18 -28.56
C ILE A 142 -8.18 -2.87 -27.66
N ILE A 143 -8.36 -2.42 -26.42
CA ILE A 143 -9.39 -2.96 -25.53
C ILE A 143 -10.77 -2.78 -26.16
N ARG A 144 -11.05 -1.63 -26.79
CA ARG A 144 -12.33 -1.38 -27.47
C ARG A 144 -12.60 -2.38 -28.61
N GLN A 145 -11.57 -2.73 -29.39
CA GLN A 145 -11.68 -3.76 -30.42
C GLN A 145 -11.92 -5.15 -29.81
N ILE A 146 -11.24 -5.47 -28.71
CA ILE A 146 -11.45 -6.73 -27.99
C ILE A 146 -12.90 -6.79 -27.47
N THR A 147 -13.39 -5.76 -26.77
CA THR A 147 -14.74 -5.79 -26.20
C THR A 147 -15.83 -5.83 -27.26
N ALA A 148 -15.58 -5.31 -28.47
CA ALA A 148 -16.49 -5.42 -29.60
C ALA A 148 -16.53 -6.83 -30.23
N THR A 149 -15.53 -7.68 -29.97
CA THR A 149 -15.41 -9.02 -30.56
C THR A 149 -15.67 -10.16 -29.57
N LEU A 150 -15.76 -9.85 -28.27
CA LEU A 150 -16.13 -10.84 -27.25
C LEU A 150 -17.53 -11.42 -27.52
N PRO A 151 -17.72 -12.75 -27.34
CA PRO A 151 -18.98 -13.42 -27.66
C PRO A 151 -20.08 -13.02 -26.66
N ASP A 152 -21.34 -13.20 -27.07
CA ASP A 152 -22.55 -13.06 -26.24
C ASP A 152 -22.76 -11.70 -25.52
N PRO A 153 -22.58 -10.55 -26.20
CA PRO A 153 -22.73 -9.25 -25.56
C PRO A 153 -24.15 -9.04 -24.99
N PRO A 154 -24.28 -8.57 -23.73
CA PRO A 154 -25.58 -8.32 -23.12
C PRO A 154 -26.34 -7.24 -23.89
N ARG A 155 -27.59 -7.54 -24.25
CA ARG A 155 -28.47 -6.58 -24.96
C ARG A 155 -29.01 -5.50 -24.04
N GLU A 156 -29.18 -5.83 -22.77
CA GLU A 156 -29.65 -4.93 -21.73
C GLU A 156 -28.70 -5.00 -20.55
N TYR A 157 -28.51 -3.86 -19.87
CA TYR A 157 -27.72 -3.78 -18.67
C TYR A 157 -28.54 -3.18 -17.54
N ARG A 158 -28.68 -3.94 -16.46
CA ARG A 158 -29.17 -3.43 -15.18
C ARG A 158 -27.97 -3.34 -14.24
N ALA A 159 -27.68 -2.13 -13.79
CA ALA A 159 -26.63 -1.90 -12.82
C ALA A 159 -26.91 -2.72 -11.54
N PRO A 160 -25.89 -3.40 -10.97
CA PRO A 160 -26.05 -4.04 -9.68
C PRO A 160 -26.45 -3.00 -8.64
N GLN A 161 -27.53 -3.27 -7.93
CA GLN A 161 -27.89 -2.51 -6.74
C GLN A 161 -27.13 -3.13 -5.57
N ALA A 162 -26.47 -2.30 -4.77
CA ALA A 162 -25.96 -2.78 -3.50
C ALA A 162 -27.14 -3.28 -2.68
N ALA A 163 -27.05 -4.49 -2.11
CA ALA A 163 -28.08 -4.96 -1.19
C ALA A 163 -28.14 -4.00 0.00
N TRP A 164 -29.14 -3.10 0.02
CA TRP A 164 -29.36 -2.15 1.10
C TRP A 164 -30.09 -2.83 2.26
N ASP A 165 -29.55 -3.91 2.79
CA ASP A 165 -29.93 -4.34 4.14
C ASP A 165 -28.95 -3.71 5.13
N THR A 166 -29.37 -2.55 5.64
CA THR A 166 -28.64 -1.63 6.51
C THR A 166 -28.48 -2.14 7.95
N ARG A 167 -28.09 -3.41 8.13
CA ARG A 167 -27.79 -3.95 9.48
C ARG A 167 -26.49 -4.74 9.65
N GLU A 168 -25.78 -5.12 8.58
CA GLU A 168 -24.63 -6.02 8.76
C GLU A 168 -23.29 -5.58 8.16
N ASN A 169 -23.15 -4.35 7.63
CA ASN A 169 -21.83 -3.92 7.12
C ASN A 169 -21.47 -2.45 7.31
N THR A 170 -21.93 -1.86 8.42
CA THR A 170 -20.98 -1.06 9.20
C THR A 170 -20.20 -2.06 10.04
N ILE A 171 -19.12 -2.64 9.48
CA ILE A 171 -17.93 -2.72 10.30
C ILE A 171 -17.69 -1.24 10.62
N ALA A 172 -18.13 -0.81 11.82
CA ALA A 172 -17.66 0.45 12.36
C ALA A 172 -16.17 0.48 12.04
N PRO A 173 -15.64 1.57 11.42
CA PRO A 173 -14.21 1.62 11.11
C PRO A 173 -13.49 1.04 12.31
N PRO A 174 -12.65 -0.01 12.11
CA PRO A 174 -12.09 -0.76 13.24
C PRO A 174 -11.64 0.29 14.24
N PRO A 175 -12.08 0.18 15.51
CA PRO A 175 -11.89 1.24 16.48
C PRO A 175 -10.46 1.72 16.34
N ALA A 176 -10.28 3.04 16.16
CA ALA A 176 -8.98 3.62 15.85
C ALA A 176 -7.95 2.94 16.77
N PRO A 177 -6.86 2.37 16.20
CA PRO A 177 -5.98 1.50 16.95
C PRO A 177 -5.63 2.17 18.27
N ALA A 178 -5.66 1.39 19.35
CA ALA A 178 -5.26 1.90 20.65
C ALA A 178 -3.86 2.50 20.50
N LEU A 179 -3.66 3.69 21.07
CA LEU A 179 -2.37 4.36 21.05
C LEU A 179 -1.30 3.37 21.51
N ARG A 180 -0.30 3.13 20.67
CA ARG A 180 0.82 2.24 20.95
C ARG A 180 2.11 2.83 20.40
N ILE A 181 3.22 2.60 21.09
CA ILE A 181 4.56 2.93 20.57
C ILE A 181 5.00 1.76 19.69
N THR A 182 5.34 2.04 18.44
CA THR A 182 5.76 1.03 17.45
C THR A 182 7.24 1.09 17.16
N ALA A 183 7.90 2.22 17.45
CA ALA A 183 9.34 2.33 17.46
C ALA A 183 9.81 3.24 18.60
N PRO A 184 10.84 2.84 19.36
CA PRO A 184 11.44 1.50 19.38
C PRO A 184 10.48 0.42 19.91
N ALA A 185 10.86 -0.85 19.77
CA ALA A 185 10.09 -1.96 20.36
C ALA A 185 10.26 -2.01 21.88
N ASP A 186 9.27 -2.53 22.58
CA ASP A 186 9.35 -2.74 24.03
C ASP A 186 10.48 -3.73 24.39
N HIS A 187 11.18 -3.42 25.47
CA HIS A 187 12.40 -4.07 25.94
C HIS A 187 13.57 -4.09 24.93
N ALA A 188 13.54 -3.24 23.89
CA ALA A 188 14.64 -3.17 22.92
C ALA A 188 15.93 -2.71 23.60
N THR A 189 17.04 -3.37 23.24
CA THR A 189 18.39 -2.91 23.55
C THR A 189 18.98 -2.21 22.33
N ILE A 190 19.28 -0.93 22.45
CA ILE A 190 19.74 -0.06 21.36
C ILE A 190 21.21 0.29 21.58
N GLU A 191 22.03 0.09 20.55
CA GLU A 191 23.42 0.55 20.58
C GLU A 191 23.48 2.08 20.57
N ASN A 192 24.05 2.67 21.61
CA ASN A 192 24.25 4.11 21.67
C ASN A 192 25.53 4.49 20.91
N ARG A 193 25.37 5.17 19.77
CA ARG A 193 26.43 5.76 18.96
C ARG A 193 26.29 7.29 18.90
N GLY A 194 25.56 7.89 19.85
CA GLY A 194 25.26 9.32 19.89
C GLY A 194 24.15 9.76 18.91
N GLN A 195 23.41 8.83 18.30
CA GLN A 195 22.32 9.12 17.37
C GLN A 195 21.00 9.46 18.08
N ALA A 196 20.16 10.24 17.41
CA ALA A 196 18.76 10.41 17.81
C ALA A 196 17.98 9.10 17.57
N ILE A 197 17.07 8.79 18.48
CA ILE A 197 16.16 7.64 18.41
C ILE A 197 14.81 8.11 17.85
N THR A 198 14.29 7.37 16.88
CA THR A 198 12.93 7.57 16.37
C THR A 198 11.93 7.06 17.39
N LEU A 199 11.02 7.95 17.79
CA LEU A 199 9.84 7.63 18.57
C LEU A 199 8.63 7.67 17.63
N GLN A 200 7.93 6.55 17.51
CA GLN A 200 6.80 6.41 16.60
C GLN A 200 5.60 5.79 17.31
N THR A 201 4.43 6.35 17.07
CA THR A 201 3.16 5.76 17.48
C THR A 201 2.38 5.19 16.31
N ASP A 202 1.51 4.23 16.62
CA ASP A 202 0.34 3.90 15.84
C ASP A 202 -0.92 4.18 16.68
N GLY A 203 -1.98 4.65 16.03
CA GLY A 203 -3.21 5.05 16.71
C GLY A 203 -3.13 6.34 17.53
N GLY A 204 -4.21 6.62 18.27
CA GLY A 204 -4.38 7.84 19.08
C GLY A 204 -4.79 9.10 18.32
N VAL A 205 -5.03 10.19 19.06
CA VAL A 205 -5.44 11.50 18.51
C VAL A 205 -4.45 12.60 18.90
N PRO A 206 -3.74 13.23 17.95
CA PRO A 206 -2.80 14.29 18.26
C PRO A 206 -3.46 15.49 18.95
N PRO A 207 -2.71 16.30 19.71
CA PRO A 207 -1.26 16.23 19.88
C PRO A 207 -0.79 15.06 20.78
N TYR A 208 0.35 14.49 20.43
CA TYR A 208 1.07 13.49 21.22
C TYR A 208 2.03 14.20 22.18
N THR A 209 2.00 13.81 23.45
CA THR A 209 2.92 14.28 24.48
C THR A 209 3.87 13.15 24.84
N TRP A 210 5.15 13.31 24.53
CA TRP A 210 6.18 12.31 24.76
C TRP A 210 6.95 12.61 26.04
N LEU A 211 7.19 11.58 26.85
CA LEU A 211 8.01 11.66 28.06
C LEU A 211 9.09 10.56 28.04
N ALA A 212 10.25 10.85 28.62
CA ALA A 212 11.23 9.84 29.01
C ALA A 212 11.45 9.94 30.52
N ASN A 213 11.34 8.84 31.24
CA ASN A 213 11.48 8.79 32.70
C ASN A 213 10.60 9.85 33.40
N ARG A 214 9.35 10.01 32.91
CA ARG A 214 8.36 11.03 33.34
C ARG A 214 8.75 12.49 33.09
N GLN A 215 9.86 12.77 32.42
CA GLN A 215 10.24 14.12 31.99
C GLN A 215 9.72 14.40 30.58
N LEU A 216 9.09 15.56 30.39
CA LEU A 216 8.56 15.98 29.10
C LEU A 216 9.69 16.11 28.08
N LEU A 217 9.57 15.37 26.97
CA LEU A 217 10.46 15.49 25.81
C LEU A 217 9.96 16.57 24.87
N ARG A 218 8.73 16.39 24.34
CA ARG A 218 8.05 17.36 23.48
C ARG A 218 6.58 17.02 23.28
N GLN A 219 5.87 17.96 22.66
CA GLN A 219 4.56 17.73 22.04
C GLN A 219 4.67 17.74 20.51
N SER A 220 3.98 16.82 19.84
CA SER A 220 3.97 16.73 18.37
C SER A 220 2.57 16.46 17.82
N HIS A 221 2.25 17.05 16.67
CA HIS A 221 1.04 16.69 15.91
C HIS A 221 1.29 15.51 14.95
N SER A 222 2.56 15.19 14.70
CA SER A 222 3.00 14.00 13.97
C SER A 222 3.10 12.79 14.91
N PRO A 223 2.70 11.58 14.47
CA PRO A 223 2.88 10.34 15.22
C PRO A 223 4.35 9.90 15.30
N GLN A 224 5.25 10.57 14.58
CA GLN A 224 6.68 10.31 14.62
C GLN A 224 7.44 11.54 15.11
N THR A 225 8.42 11.33 15.98
CA THR A 225 9.40 12.34 16.39
C THR A 225 10.78 11.73 16.65
N LEU A 226 11.77 12.59 16.91
CA LEU A 226 13.13 12.21 17.25
C LEU A 226 13.43 12.63 18.68
N TRP A 227 14.09 11.75 19.42
CA TRP A 227 14.56 12.01 20.77
C TRP A 227 16.06 11.76 20.84
N GLN A 228 16.81 12.71 21.41
CA GLN A 228 18.22 12.56 21.70
C GLN A 228 18.38 12.11 23.16
N PRO A 229 18.83 10.88 23.42
CA PRO A 229 19.03 10.37 24.77
C PRO A 229 20.19 11.08 25.46
N PRO A 230 20.10 11.34 26.78
CA PRO A 230 21.19 11.97 27.53
C PRO A 230 22.41 11.07 27.73
N GLY A 231 22.25 9.75 27.64
CA GLY A 231 23.35 8.79 27.78
C GLY A 231 22.90 7.33 27.75
N ASP A 232 23.79 6.42 28.13
CA ASP A 232 23.46 5.00 28.33
C ASP A 232 22.58 4.80 29.57
N GLY A 233 21.84 3.70 29.58
CA GLY A 233 20.97 3.32 30.70
C GLY A 233 19.60 2.84 30.25
N ASP A 234 18.76 2.57 31.24
CA ASP A 234 17.38 2.15 31.04
C ASP A 234 16.45 3.37 30.99
N TYR A 235 15.47 3.32 30.08
CA TYR A 235 14.51 4.41 29.86
C TYR A 235 13.09 3.88 29.75
N ASP A 236 12.19 4.49 30.52
CA ASP A 236 10.75 4.36 30.33
C ASP A 236 10.28 5.47 29.40
N LEU A 237 9.77 5.10 28.23
CA LEU A 237 9.21 6.03 27.25
C LEU A 237 7.69 5.97 27.32
N ASP A 238 7.07 7.11 27.58
CA ASP A 238 5.61 7.27 27.63
C ASP A 238 5.15 8.20 26.50
N VAL A 239 3.98 7.90 25.94
CA VAL A 239 3.26 8.82 25.05
C VAL A 239 1.80 8.91 25.49
N SER A 240 1.26 10.12 25.51
CA SER A 240 -0.18 10.34 25.69
C SER A 240 -0.78 11.18 24.56
N ASP A 241 -2.05 10.97 24.25
CA ASP A 241 -2.79 11.69 23.21
C ASP A 241 -3.76 12.74 23.79
N GLN A 242 -4.47 13.48 22.93
CA GLN A 242 -5.42 14.52 23.34
C GLN A 242 -6.61 13.97 24.16
N ARG A 243 -6.94 12.69 23.99
CA ARG A 243 -8.07 12.02 24.65
C ARG A 243 -7.65 11.38 25.99
N GLY A 244 -6.38 11.49 26.37
CA GLY A 244 -5.84 10.89 27.59
C GLY A 244 -5.47 9.42 27.46
N ASN A 245 -5.51 8.86 26.24
CA ASN A 245 -4.94 7.53 26.01
C ASN A 245 -3.42 7.62 26.18
N HIS A 246 -2.81 6.55 26.69
CA HIS A 246 -1.37 6.50 26.87
C HIS A 246 -0.80 5.12 26.54
N ALA A 247 0.47 5.09 26.13
CA ALA A 247 1.26 3.89 25.96
C ALA A 247 2.64 4.09 26.57
N ARG A 248 3.21 3.00 27.07
CA ARG A 248 4.56 2.96 27.64
C ARG A 248 5.35 1.81 27.04
N ILE A 249 6.64 2.03 26.84
CA ILE A 249 7.63 0.98 26.61
C ILE A 249 8.84 1.21 27.49
N HIS A 250 9.61 0.15 27.70
CA HIS A 250 10.91 0.19 28.36
C HIS A 250 12.00 -0.12 27.34
N ILE A 251 13.12 0.61 27.36
CA ILE A 251 14.27 0.30 26.50
C ILE A 251 15.58 0.44 27.26
N ARG A 252 16.61 -0.21 26.75
CA ARG A 252 17.98 -0.10 27.27
C ARG A 252 18.92 0.44 26.21
N LEU A 253 19.64 1.51 26.54
CA LEU A 253 20.73 2.03 25.73
C LEU A 253 22.07 1.60 26.29
N GLN A 254 22.95 1.11 25.42
CA GLN A 254 24.31 0.76 25.78
C GLN A 254 25.28 1.08 24.64
N THR A 255 26.40 1.71 24.98
CA THR A 255 27.52 1.86 24.06
C THR A 255 28.12 0.47 23.80
N PRO A 256 28.29 0.05 22.55
CA PRO A 256 28.91 -1.24 22.26
C PRO A 256 30.36 -1.27 22.80
N PRO A 257 30.81 -2.41 23.35
CA PRO A 257 32.17 -2.54 23.84
C PRO A 257 33.17 -2.29 22.70
N GLU A 258 34.23 -1.55 23.00
CA GLU A 258 35.29 -1.23 22.06
C GLU A 258 35.92 -2.54 21.57
N LYS A 259 35.78 -2.84 20.27
CA LYS A 259 36.36 -4.05 19.69
C LYS A 259 37.87 -3.84 19.63
N PRO A 260 38.71 -4.65 20.31
CA PRO A 260 40.15 -4.47 20.24
C PRO A 260 40.61 -4.57 18.79
N ALA A 261 41.45 -3.62 18.37
CA ALA A 261 42.00 -3.58 17.02
C ALA A 261 42.70 -4.92 16.73
N ALA A 262 42.24 -5.63 15.70
CA ALA A 262 42.88 -6.85 15.25
C ALA A 262 44.31 -6.50 14.84
N THR A 263 45.29 -6.91 15.65
CA THR A 263 46.70 -6.74 15.34
C THR A 263 47.03 -7.65 14.17
N VAL A 264 47.04 -7.11 12.95
CA VAL A 264 47.55 -7.81 11.78
C VAL A 264 49.06 -7.97 11.98
N ARG A 265 49.49 -9.16 12.45
CA ARG A 265 50.90 -9.54 12.40
C ARG A 265 51.25 -9.84 10.95
N LEU A 266 51.98 -8.92 10.32
CA LEU A 266 52.69 -9.18 9.06
C LEU A 266 53.70 -10.32 9.32
N GLN A 267 53.44 -11.50 8.78
CA GLN A 267 54.46 -12.53 8.65
C GLN A 267 55.46 -12.08 7.61
N THR A 268 56.67 -11.73 8.06
CA THR A 268 57.83 -11.62 7.18
C THR A 268 58.19 -13.03 6.68
N ARG A 269 58.03 -13.27 5.38
CA ARG A 269 58.62 -14.44 4.71
C ARG A 269 60.13 -14.22 4.65
N GLY A 270 60.89 -14.97 5.44
CA GLY A 270 62.30 -15.24 5.22
C GLY A 270 62.47 -16.61 4.58
N GLY A 271 63.37 -16.71 3.60
CA GLY A 271 63.75 -17.94 2.90
C GLY A 271 63.65 -17.80 1.40
#